data_AF-A0AAX2J4A7-F1
#
_entry.id   AF-A0AAX2J4A7-F1
#
_cell.length_a   1.000
_cell.length_b   1.000
_cell.length_c   1.000
_cell.angle_alpha   90.00
_cell.angle_beta   90.00
_cell.angle_gamma   90.00
#
_symmetry.space_group_name_H-M   'P 1'
#
loop_
_entity.id
_entity.type
_entity.pdbx_description
1 polymer ?
#
loop_
_entity_poly.entity_id
_entity_poly.type
_entity_poly.pdbx_seq_one_letter_code
_entity_poly.pdbx_strand_id
1 'polypeptide(L)'
;MFTFQSVTQTESPKFMRKTKEEAQKTRQHLLNAALEVFWRKGVTQASLHEIAVEAGVTRGALYWHFKNKEDLFEALFEQKFHVFLNKINDENLEQASDVWQHLRQSLYDLFDLLQNDEQQRKFCSVMNLKCERTPNNQTITDLATRYHKSIRFQIMRAFELSQAQQKLPAHTNLQLASWYLESNLAGLILMWISDPERFDLTPTARCIIDTSMNTLEQGLLVQAA
;
A
#
# COMPACT_ATOMS: atom_id res chain seq x y z
N MET A 1 25.42 59.02 13.27
CA MET A 1 25.62 57.89 12.32
C MET A 1 25.06 56.65 12.98
N PHE A 2 23.77 56.34 12.80
CA PHE A 2 23.20 55.51 11.72
C PHE A 2 23.66 54.03 11.76
N THR A 3 22.73 53.16 12.21
CA THR A 3 22.32 51.81 11.68
C THR A 3 23.39 50.73 11.46
N PHE A 4 23.20 49.47 11.86
CA PHE A 4 22.15 48.50 11.46
C PHE A 4 21.90 47.49 12.61
N GLN A 5 20.70 47.42 13.20
CA GLN A 5 19.59 46.51 12.85
C GLN A 5 19.95 45.02 12.74
N SER A 6 19.65 44.31 13.83
CA SER A 6 19.46 42.86 13.95
C SER A 6 18.39 42.37 12.97
N VAL A 7 18.72 41.34 12.19
CA VAL A 7 17.78 40.55 11.41
C VAL A 7 16.88 39.79 12.39
N THR A 8 15.60 40.15 12.41
CA THR A 8 14.56 39.42 13.13
C THR A 8 14.29 38.09 12.43
N GLN A 9 14.51 36.99 13.14
CA GLN A 9 13.88 35.70 12.82
C GLN A 9 12.36 35.89 12.90
N THR A 10 11.69 35.75 11.76
CA THR A 10 10.23 35.70 11.69
C THR A 10 9.77 34.35 12.24
N GLU A 11 9.47 34.29 13.54
CA GLU A 11 8.71 33.18 14.12
C GLU A 11 7.33 33.11 13.46
N SER A 12 7.02 31.98 12.82
CA SER A 12 5.70 31.72 12.25
C SER A 12 4.67 31.55 13.39
N PRO A 13 3.50 32.20 13.36
CA PRO A 13 2.61 32.26 14.52
C PRO A 13 1.98 30.90 14.84
N LYS A 14 2.09 30.50 16.12
CA LYS A 14 1.58 29.28 16.77
C LYS A 14 0.10 28.93 16.45
N PHE A 15 -0.72 29.91 16.04
CA PHE A 15 -2.13 29.74 15.68
C PHE A 15 -2.36 29.00 14.34
N MET A 16 -1.51 29.24 13.32
CA MET A 16 -1.62 28.53 12.02
C MET A 16 -1.24 27.05 12.11
N ARG A 17 -0.46 26.68 13.14
CA ARG A 17 0.01 25.31 13.34
C ARG A 17 -1.07 24.42 13.96
N LYS A 18 -1.88 24.95 14.89
CA LYS A 18 -3.03 24.24 15.47
C LYS A 18 -4.11 23.90 14.44
N THR A 19 -4.44 24.82 13.52
CA THR A 19 -5.48 24.59 12.51
C THR A 19 -5.09 23.54 11.47
N LYS A 20 -3.81 23.46 11.10
CA LYS A 20 -3.30 22.42 10.17
C LYS A 20 -3.29 21.03 10.81
N GLU A 21 -2.88 20.94 12.08
CA GLU A 21 -2.90 19.67 12.83
C GLU A 21 -4.34 19.17 13.06
N GLU A 22 -5.27 20.06 13.39
CA GLU A 22 -6.70 19.74 13.52
C GLU A 22 -7.29 19.27 12.19
N ALA A 23 -7.00 19.98 11.09
CA ALA A 23 -7.42 19.56 9.75
C ALA A 23 -6.87 18.16 9.37
N GLN A 24 -5.62 17.86 9.73
CA GLN A 24 -5.03 16.54 9.48
C GLN A 24 -5.70 15.44 10.30
N LYS A 25 -6.03 15.71 11.58
CA LYS A 25 -6.78 14.77 12.43
C LYS A 25 -8.17 14.49 11.86
N THR A 26 -8.89 15.52 11.44
CA THR A 26 -10.20 15.36 10.79
C THR A 26 -10.09 14.58 9.50
N ARG A 27 -9.07 14.86 8.67
CA ARG A 27 -8.79 14.08 7.46
C ARG A 27 -8.57 12.60 7.76
N GLN A 28 -7.74 12.27 8.77
CA GLN A 28 -7.51 10.89 9.16
C GLN A 28 -8.78 10.21 9.68
N HIS A 29 -9.60 10.93 10.45
CA HIS A 29 -10.86 10.43 10.95
C HIS A 29 -11.83 10.08 9.82
N LEU A 30 -11.92 10.94 8.80
CA LEU A 30 -12.70 10.69 7.58
C LEU A 30 -12.22 9.46 6.80
N LEU A 31 -10.90 9.26 6.68
CA LEU A 31 -10.34 8.07 6.01
C LEU A 31 -10.67 6.79 6.75
N ASN A 32 -10.59 6.79 8.08
CA ASN A 32 -10.96 5.63 8.91
C ASN A 32 -12.47 5.32 8.77
N ALA A 33 -13.33 6.34 8.89
CA ALA A 33 -14.77 6.19 8.72
C ALA A 33 -15.14 5.65 7.32
N ALA A 34 -14.46 6.15 6.29
CA ALA A 34 -14.66 5.65 4.94
C ALA A 34 -14.28 4.19 4.78
N LEU A 35 -13.14 3.78 5.35
CA LEU A 35 -12.72 2.39 5.33
C LEU A 35 -13.74 1.49 6.05
N GLU A 36 -14.30 1.90 7.18
CA GLU A 36 -15.38 1.15 7.85
C GLU A 36 -16.63 1.01 6.97
N VAL A 37 -17.06 2.09 6.30
CA VAL A 37 -18.22 2.05 5.39
C VAL A 37 -17.95 1.15 4.19
N PHE A 38 -16.79 1.28 3.54
CA PHE A 38 -16.38 0.42 2.42
C PHE A 38 -16.25 -1.04 2.85
N TRP A 39 -15.71 -1.28 4.04
CA TRP A 39 -15.56 -2.63 4.57
C TRP A 39 -16.91 -3.27 4.87
N ARG A 40 -17.92 -2.53 5.36
CA ARG A 40 -19.27 -3.08 5.58
C ARG A 40 -20.04 -3.29 4.28
N LYS A 41 -20.11 -2.29 3.41
CA LYS A 41 -21.05 -2.24 2.26
C LYS A 41 -20.42 -2.46 0.88
N GLY A 42 -19.10 -2.43 0.79
CA GLY A 42 -18.37 -2.38 -0.47
C GLY A 42 -18.37 -0.98 -1.10
N VAL A 43 -17.45 -0.80 -2.06
CA VAL A 43 -17.15 0.52 -2.64
C VAL A 43 -18.31 1.03 -3.49
N THR A 44 -18.99 0.15 -4.24
CA THR A 44 -20.10 0.52 -5.12
C THR A 44 -21.26 1.16 -4.35
N GLN A 45 -21.66 0.53 -3.23
CA GLN A 45 -22.85 0.92 -2.46
C GLN A 45 -22.59 2.06 -1.48
N ALA A 46 -21.33 2.31 -1.11
CA ALA A 46 -20.98 3.36 -0.18
C ALA A 46 -21.20 4.76 -0.77
N SER A 47 -21.75 5.66 0.06
CA SER A 47 -21.94 7.07 -0.27
C SER A 47 -21.16 8.01 0.66
N LEU A 48 -20.81 9.20 0.17
CA LEU A 48 -20.18 10.24 1.00
C LEU A 48 -21.05 10.69 2.17
N HIS A 49 -22.38 10.58 2.04
CA HIS A 49 -23.27 10.92 3.14
C HIS A 49 -23.12 9.94 4.31
N GLU A 50 -23.08 8.64 4.03
CA GLU A 50 -22.88 7.62 5.06
C GLU A 50 -21.50 7.75 5.72
N ILE A 51 -20.47 8.09 4.93
CA ILE A 51 -19.12 8.34 5.46
C ILE A 51 -19.11 9.54 6.40
N ALA A 52 -19.80 10.64 6.05
CA ALA A 52 -19.92 11.80 6.94
C ALA A 52 -20.66 11.45 8.24
N VAL A 53 -21.72 10.65 8.15
CA VAL A 53 -22.46 10.16 9.33
C VAL A 53 -21.57 9.27 10.21
N GLU A 54 -20.84 8.32 9.62
CA GLU A 54 -19.90 7.45 10.33
C GLU A 54 -18.79 8.26 11.03
N ALA A 55 -18.29 9.30 10.39
CA ALA A 55 -17.27 10.19 10.95
C ALA A 55 -17.83 11.22 11.95
N GLY A 56 -19.16 11.28 12.17
CA GLY A 56 -19.78 12.27 13.04
C GLY A 56 -19.59 13.72 12.57
N VAL A 57 -19.41 13.96 11.26
CA VAL A 57 -19.23 15.30 10.69
C VAL A 57 -20.37 15.69 9.74
N THR A 58 -20.44 16.98 9.41
CA THR A 58 -21.37 17.44 8.37
C THR A 58 -20.86 17.07 6.97
N ARG A 59 -21.78 16.97 6.00
CA ARG A 59 -21.40 16.80 4.57
C ARG A 59 -20.47 17.90 4.10
N GLY A 60 -20.69 19.15 4.54
CA GLY A 60 -19.84 20.29 4.18
C GLY A 60 -18.40 20.13 4.67
N ALA A 61 -18.21 19.62 5.89
CA ALA A 61 -16.89 19.32 6.43
C ALA A 61 -16.17 18.22 5.64
N LEU A 62 -16.90 17.17 5.22
CA LEU A 62 -16.33 16.15 4.33
C LEU A 62 -15.92 16.74 2.98
N TYR A 63 -16.80 17.52 2.33
CA TYR A 63 -16.53 18.13 1.02
C TYR A 63 -15.37 19.13 1.04
N TRP A 64 -15.07 19.72 2.20
CA TRP A 64 -13.89 20.55 2.38
C TRP A 64 -12.57 19.75 2.24
N HIS A 65 -12.58 18.48 2.64
CA HIS A 65 -11.41 17.59 2.55
C HIS A 65 -11.35 16.75 1.29
N PHE A 66 -12.51 16.37 0.73
CA PHE A 66 -12.62 15.44 -0.37
C PHE A 66 -13.70 15.84 -1.36
N LYS A 67 -13.35 15.98 -2.64
CA LYS A 67 -14.27 16.46 -3.68
C LYS A 67 -15.36 15.44 -4.00
N ASN A 68 -14.99 14.17 -4.00
CA ASN A 68 -15.83 13.05 -4.38
C ASN A 68 -15.36 11.75 -3.68
N LYS A 69 -16.03 10.64 -3.97
CA LYS A 69 -15.70 9.33 -3.38
C LYS A 69 -14.35 8.82 -3.88
N GLU A 70 -14.01 9.14 -5.12
CA GLU A 70 -12.78 8.75 -5.80
C GLU A 70 -11.55 9.39 -5.14
N ASP A 71 -11.57 10.70 -4.87
CA ASP A 71 -10.53 11.47 -4.17
C ASP A 71 -10.32 10.95 -2.74
N LEU A 72 -11.42 10.62 -2.06
CA LEU A 72 -11.35 9.99 -0.75
C LEU A 72 -10.69 8.61 -0.82
N PHE A 73 -11.11 7.79 -1.78
CA PHE A 73 -10.56 6.45 -1.96
C PHE A 73 -9.09 6.49 -2.37
N GLU A 74 -8.70 7.46 -3.21
CA GLU A 74 -7.31 7.68 -3.61
C GLU A 74 -6.42 8.02 -2.42
N ALA A 75 -6.85 8.92 -1.55
CA ALA A 75 -6.12 9.24 -0.33
C ALA A 75 -6.03 8.05 0.64
N LEU A 76 -7.09 7.25 0.78
CA LEU A 76 -7.06 6.03 1.59
C LEU A 76 -6.07 5.01 0.99
N PHE A 77 -6.10 4.85 -0.34
CA PHE A 77 -5.23 3.94 -1.05
C PHE A 77 -3.76 4.33 -0.91
N GLU A 78 -3.44 5.60 -1.15
CA GLU A 78 -2.11 6.17 -0.98
C GLU A 78 -1.59 5.90 0.42
N GLN A 79 -2.38 6.24 1.47
CA GLN A 79 -1.99 6.01 2.86
C GLN A 79 -1.65 4.53 3.14
N LYS A 80 -2.47 3.59 2.65
CA LYS A 80 -2.35 2.16 3.00
C LYS A 80 -1.29 1.42 2.20
N PHE A 81 -1.05 1.81 0.95
CA PHE A 81 -0.01 1.21 0.11
C PHE A 81 1.36 1.88 0.23
N HIS A 82 1.42 3.14 0.63
CA HIS A 82 2.68 3.88 0.79
C HIS A 82 3.65 3.16 1.74
N VAL A 83 3.16 2.49 2.78
CA VAL A 83 4.03 1.78 3.74
C VAL A 83 4.90 0.72 3.05
N PHE A 84 4.30 -0.10 2.19
CA PHE A 84 5.02 -1.15 1.47
C PHE A 84 5.80 -0.57 0.29
N LEU A 85 5.18 0.27 -0.54
CA LEU A 85 5.83 0.87 -1.70
C LEU A 85 7.06 1.71 -1.32
N ASN A 86 7.02 2.40 -0.19
CA ASN A 86 8.18 3.16 0.29
C ASN A 86 9.35 2.23 0.63
N LYS A 87 9.13 1.04 1.16
CA LYS A 87 10.22 0.09 1.46
C LYS A 87 10.92 -0.41 0.21
N ILE A 88 10.19 -0.57 -0.88
CA ILE A 88 10.72 -1.08 -2.16
C ILE A 88 10.82 0.01 -3.22
N ASN A 89 10.98 1.28 -2.83
CA ASN A 89 11.20 2.35 -3.81
C ASN A 89 12.63 2.30 -4.37
N ASP A 90 12.87 2.99 -5.49
CA ASP A 90 14.17 2.96 -6.18
C ASP A 90 15.34 3.34 -5.25
N GLU A 91 15.17 4.36 -4.41
CA GLU A 91 16.20 4.81 -3.47
C GLU A 91 16.60 3.72 -2.47
N ASN A 92 15.63 3.08 -1.82
CA ASN A 92 15.89 2.03 -0.84
C ASN A 92 16.46 0.77 -1.50
N LEU A 93 16.02 0.44 -2.71
CA LEU A 93 16.55 -0.69 -3.47
C LEU A 93 18.01 -0.43 -3.89
N GLU A 94 18.34 0.77 -4.35
CA GLU A 94 19.70 1.11 -4.81
C GLU A 94 20.70 1.25 -3.65
N GLN A 95 20.25 1.67 -2.47
CA GLN A 95 21.07 1.75 -1.27
C GLN A 95 21.26 0.40 -0.57
N ALA A 96 20.44 -0.60 -0.88
CA ALA A 96 20.52 -1.93 -0.27
C ALA A 96 21.77 -2.69 -0.71
N SER A 97 22.63 -3.05 0.25
CA SER A 97 23.79 -3.92 0.01
C SER A 97 23.43 -5.32 -0.47
N ASP A 98 22.25 -5.80 -0.08
CA ASP A 98 21.66 -7.07 -0.53
C ASP A 98 20.18 -6.81 -0.83
N VAL A 99 19.88 -6.50 -2.10
CA VAL A 99 18.51 -6.19 -2.55
C VAL A 99 17.58 -7.38 -2.35
N TRP A 100 18.10 -8.60 -2.51
CA TRP A 100 17.32 -9.82 -2.39
C TRP A 100 16.85 -10.04 -0.96
N GLN A 101 17.74 -9.89 0.02
CA GLN A 101 17.38 -9.95 1.43
C GLN A 101 16.47 -8.78 1.84
N HIS A 102 16.69 -7.59 1.29
CA HIS A 102 15.82 -6.43 1.55
C HIS A 102 14.39 -6.65 1.05
N LEU A 103 14.23 -7.22 -0.15
CA LEU A 103 12.92 -7.61 -0.67
C LEU A 103 12.26 -8.68 0.21
N ARG A 104 13.02 -9.71 0.64
CA ARG A 104 12.54 -10.75 1.56
C ARG A 104 11.96 -10.14 2.83
N GLN A 105 12.70 -9.24 3.48
CA GLN A 105 12.28 -8.58 4.70
C GLN A 105 11.06 -7.67 4.47
N SER A 106 11.02 -6.94 3.35
CA SER A 106 9.89 -6.10 2.98
C SER A 106 8.61 -6.91 2.79
N LEU A 107 8.71 -8.12 2.22
CA LEU A 107 7.59 -9.04 2.11
C LEU A 107 7.16 -9.58 3.48
N TYR A 108 8.08 -9.98 4.35
CA TYR A 108 7.70 -10.37 5.72
C TYR A 108 6.93 -9.26 6.44
N ASP A 109 7.44 -8.04 6.39
CA ASP A 109 6.83 -6.90 7.05
C ASP A 109 5.43 -6.58 6.50
N LEU A 110 5.19 -6.85 5.21
CA LEU A 110 3.86 -6.72 4.60
C LEU A 110 2.86 -7.69 5.24
N PHE A 111 3.23 -8.96 5.40
CA PHE A 111 2.35 -9.97 6.02
C PHE A 111 2.19 -9.76 7.52
N ASP A 112 3.25 -9.32 8.21
CA ASP A 112 3.18 -8.94 9.62
C ASP A 112 2.24 -7.75 9.83
N LEU A 113 2.28 -6.75 8.94
CA LEU A 113 1.34 -5.64 8.95
C LEU A 113 -0.10 -6.13 8.69
N LEU A 114 -0.30 -7.02 7.71
CA LEU A 114 -1.62 -7.53 7.36
C LEU A 114 -2.26 -8.34 8.50
N GLN A 115 -1.47 -9.10 9.25
CA GLN A 115 -1.93 -9.86 10.42
C GLN A 115 -2.31 -8.96 11.59
N ASN A 116 -1.43 -8.00 11.91
CA ASN A 116 -1.47 -7.27 13.18
C ASN A 116 -2.22 -5.93 13.10
N ASP A 117 -2.44 -5.37 11.91
CA ASP A 117 -3.19 -4.13 11.71
C ASP A 117 -4.58 -4.41 11.14
N GLU A 118 -5.61 -4.21 11.97
CA GLU A 118 -7.01 -4.40 11.58
C GLU A 118 -7.42 -3.51 10.40
N GLN A 119 -6.95 -2.26 10.37
CA GLN A 119 -7.27 -1.33 9.30
C GLN A 119 -6.59 -1.76 7.99
N GLN A 120 -5.35 -2.27 8.04
CA GLN A 120 -4.70 -2.83 6.86
C GLN A 120 -5.44 -4.06 6.35
N ARG A 121 -5.86 -4.96 7.24
CA ARG A 121 -6.69 -6.14 6.91
C ARG A 121 -8.00 -5.73 6.27
N LYS A 122 -8.77 -4.81 6.86
CA LYS A 122 -10.03 -4.31 6.30
C LYS A 122 -9.83 -3.72 4.91
N PHE A 123 -8.78 -2.93 4.73
CA PHE A 123 -8.48 -2.31 3.45
C PHE A 123 -8.13 -3.38 2.40
N CYS A 124 -7.31 -4.36 2.75
CA CYS A 124 -7.00 -5.49 1.87
C CYS A 124 -8.25 -6.28 1.48
N SER A 125 -9.16 -6.55 2.44
CA SER A 125 -10.46 -7.18 2.17
C SER A 125 -11.34 -6.33 1.24
N VAL A 126 -11.40 -5.01 1.43
CA VAL A 126 -12.15 -4.11 0.53
C VAL A 126 -11.62 -4.20 -0.90
N MET A 127 -10.29 -4.11 -1.05
CA MET A 127 -9.63 -4.13 -2.35
C MET A 127 -9.89 -5.43 -3.13
N ASN A 128 -9.85 -6.58 -2.45
CA ASN A 128 -9.91 -7.88 -3.10
C ASN A 128 -11.34 -8.44 -3.20
N LEU A 129 -12.21 -8.14 -2.24
CA LEU A 129 -13.52 -8.79 -2.12
C LEU A 129 -14.71 -7.84 -2.31
N LYS A 130 -14.52 -6.53 -2.17
CA LYS A 130 -15.63 -5.55 -2.14
C LYS A 130 -15.45 -4.33 -3.07
N CYS A 131 -14.50 -4.40 -3.99
CA CYS A 131 -14.22 -3.37 -4.99
C CYS A 131 -14.52 -3.91 -6.40
N GLU A 132 -15.80 -3.96 -6.75
CA GLU A 132 -16.27 -4.50 -8.03
C GLU A 132 -15.88 -3.61 -9.22
N ARG A 133 -15.46 -4.26 -10.32
CA ARG A 133 -15.27 -3.63 -11.63
C ARG A 133 -16.62 -3.42 -12.31
N THR A 134 -17.21 -2.27 -12.05
CA THR A 134 -18.43 -1.79 -12.70
C THR A 134 -18.18 -0.46 -13.39
N PRO A 135 -18.96 -0.06 -14.40
CA PRO A 135 -18.84 1.25 -15.03
C PRO A 135 -18.88 2.42 -14.03
N ASN A 136 -19.64 2.27 -12.93
CA ASN A 136 -19.78 3.29 -11.88
C ASN A 136 -18.54 3.42 -10.97
N ASN A 137 -17.67 2.41 -10.92
CA ASN A 137 -16.45 2.41 -10.11
C ASN A 137 -15.18 2.44 -10.96
N GLN A 138 -15.27 2.67 -12.27
CA GLN A 138 -14.14 2.50 -13.19
C GLN A 138 -12.89 3.27 -12.72
N THR A 139 -13.04 4.54 -12.33
CA THR A 139 -11.94 5.38 -11.83
C THR A 139 -11.24 4.79 -10.60
N ILE A 140 -12.00 4.21 -9.67
CA ILE A 140 -11.46 3.55 -8.47
C ILE A 140 -10.71 2.26 -8.86
N THR A 141 -11.27 1.48 -9.77
CA THR A 141 -10.62 0.24 -10.22
C THR A 141 -9.40 0.49 -11.11
N ASP A 142 -9.37 1.60 -11.83
CA ASP A 142 -8.21 2.08 -12.58
C ASP A 142 -7.11 2.49 -11.63
N LEU A 143 -7.45 3.21 -10.55
CA LEU A 143 -6.50 3.56 -9.49
C LEU A 143 -5.84 2.29 -8.92
N ALA A 144 -6.65 1.30 -8.51
CA ALA A 144 -6.14 0.03 -7.99
C ALA A 144 -5.18 -0.65 -8.98
N THR A 145 -5.53 -0.62 -10.27
CA THR A 145 -4.70 -1.17 -11.35
C THR A 145 -3.38 -0.41 -11.50
N ARG A 146 -3.37 0.93 -11.38
CA ARG A 146 -2.13 1.73 -11.41
C ARG A 146 -1.17 1.34 -10.29
N TYR A 147 -1.68 1.14 -9.08
CA TYR A 147 -0.85 0.75 -7.96
C TYR A 147 -0.32 -0.67 -8.04
N HIS A 148 -1.12 -1.65 -8.49
CA HIS A 148 -0.60 -2.99 -8.79
C HIS A 148 0.52 -2.95 -9.84
N LYS A 149 0.38 -2.11 -10.88
CA LYS A 149 1.45 -1.89 -11.86
C LYS A 149 2.70 -1.29 -11.22
N SER A 150 2.56 -0.34 -10.29
CA SER A 150 3.68 0.28 -9.57
C SER A 150 4.41 -0.73 -8.68
N ILE A 151 3.69 -1.57 -7.93
CA ILE A 151 4.29 -2.64 -7.12
C ILE A 151 5.05 -3.62 -8.02
N ARG A 152 4.44 -4.08 -9.11
CA ARG A 152 5.09 -4.98 -10.06
C ARG A 152 6.36 -4.37 -10.65
N PHE A 153 6.31 -3.09 -11.02
CA PHE A 153 7.50 -2.38 -11.50
C PHE A 153 8.63 -2.42 -10.46
N GLN A 154 8.32 -2.17 -9.19
CA GLN A 154 9.32 -2.20 -8.11
C GLN A 154 9.84 -3.60 -7.80
N ILE A 155 8.99 -4.63 -7.86
CA ILE A 155 9.43 -6.03 -7.73
C ILE A 155 10.38 -6.41 -8.88
N MET A 156 10.04 -6.05 -10.12
CA MET A 156 10.93 -6.27 -11.27
C MET A 156 12.27 -5.55 -11.10
N ARG A 157 12.24 -4.28 -10.65
CA ARG A 157 13.46 -3.52 -10.34
C ARG A 157 14.32 -4.21 -9.29
N ALA A 158 13.71 -4.72 -8.23
CA ALA A 158 14.42 -5.48 -7.20
C ALA A 158 15.07 -6.76 -7.77
N PHE A 159 14.40 -7.45 -8.70
CA PHE A 159 14.97 -8.63 -9.36
C PHE A 159 16.15 -8.29 -10.28
N GLU A 160 16.06 -7.21 -11.07
CA GLU A 160 17.15 -6.72 -11.92
C GLU A 160 18.40 -6.41 -11.09
N LEU A 161 18.23 -5.67 -9.98
CA LEU A 161 19.32 -5.34 -9.06
C LEU A 161 19.87 -6.60 -8.36
N SER A 162 19.01 -7.55 -8.00
CA SER A 162 19.41 -8.83 -7.42
C SER A 162 20.22 -9.68 -8.40
N GLN A 163 19.89 -9.68 -9.70
CA GLN A 163 20.72 -10.30 -10.74
C GLN A 163 22.07 -9.61 -10.88
N ALA A 164 22.11 -8.27 -10.86
CA ALA A 164 23.35 -7.50 -10.91
C ALA A 164 24.27 -7.79 -9.69
N GLN A 165 23.67 -8.04 -8.52
CA GLN A 165 24.35 -8.47 -7.30
C GLN A 165 24.65 -9.98 -7.25
N GLN A 166 24.37 -10.73 -8.32
CA GLN A 166 24.57 -12.19 -8.41
C GLN A 166 23.78 -12.99 -7.35
N LYS A 167 22.68 -12.41 -6.82
CA LYS A 167 21.75 -13.08 -5.90
C LYS A 167 20.70 -13.91 -6.62
N LEU A 168 20.41 -13.55 -7.87
CA LEU A 168 19.59 -14.34 -8.79
C LEU A 168 20.44 -14.83 -9.96
N PRO A 169 20.21 -16.04 -10.48
CA PRO A 169 20.88 -16.51 -11.68
C PRO A 169 20.64 -15.58 -12.87
N ALA A 170 21.70 -15.30 -13.64
CA ALA A 170 21.64 -14.40 -14.80
C ALA A 170 20.67 -14.86 -15.91
N HIS A 171 20.36 -16.17 -15.95
CA HIS A 171 19.42 -16.75 -16.92
C HIS A 171 17.96 -16.76 -16.43
N THR A 172 17.66 -16.22 -15.24
CA THR A 172 16.31 -16.18 -14.70
C THR A 172 15.41 -15.32 -15.59
N ASN A 173 14.26 -15.85 -16.01
CA ASN A 173 13.25 -15.05 -16.69
C ASN A 173 12.51 -14.19 -15.66
N LEU A 174 12.87 -12.91 -15.58
CA LEU A 174 12.34 -11.99 -14.56
C LEU A 174 10.82 -11.79 -14.64
N GLN A 175 10.25 -11.87 -15.85
CA GLN A 175 8.80 -11.72 -16.03
C GLN A 175 8.05 -12.93 -15.45
N LEU A 176 8.52 -14.15 -15.74
CA LEU A 176 7.95 -15.38 -15.16
C LEU A 176 8.16 -15.42 -13.64
N ALA A 177 9.33 -15.00 -13.16
CA ALA A 177 9.59 -14.86 -11.73
C ALA A 177 8.61 -13.90 -11.04
N SER A 178 8.29 -12.77 -11.69
CA SER A 178 7.33 -11.80 -11.16
C SER A 178 5.94 -12.41 -11.03
N TRP A 179 5.45 -13.06 -12.09
CA TRP A 179 4.14 -13.72 -12.05
C TRP A 179 4.07 -14.85 -11.02
N TYR A 180 5.12 -15.66 -10.90
CA TYR A 180 5.20 -16.72 -9.91
C TYR A 180 5.11 -16.17 -8.49
N LEU A 181 5.94 -15.18 -8.16
CA LEU A 181 5.94 -14.57 -6.83
C LEU A 181 4.61 -13.86 -6.56
N GLU A 182 4.12 -13.04 -7.51
CA GLU A 182 2.83 -12.35 -7.40
C GLU A 182 1.68 -13.34 -7.17
N SER A 183 1.65 -14.46 -7.89
CA SER A 183 0.59 -15.47 -7.76
C SER A 183 0.59 -16.12 -6.37
N ASN A 184 1.76 -16.46 -5.83
CA ASN A 184 1.88 -17.05 -4.49
C ASN A 184 1.43 -16.06 -3.41
N LEU A 185 1.88 -14.81 -3.49
CA LEU A 185 1.55 -13.79 -2.49
C LEU A 185 0.07 -13.38 -2.56
N ALA A 186 -0.45 -13.13 -3.76
CA ALA A 186 -1.85 -12.77 -3.96
C ALA A 186 -2.80 -13.90 -3.54
N GLY A 187 -2.45 -15.15 -3.87
CA GLY A 187 -3.20 -16.34 -3.45
C GLY A 187 -3.25 -16.47 -1.93
N LEU A 188 -2.10 -16.33 -1.25
CA LEU A 188 -2.03 -16.42 0.21
C LEU A 188 -2.84 -15.32 0.89
N ILE A 189 -2.72 -14.08 0.42
CA ILE A 189 -3.50 -12.94 0.90
C ILE A 189 -5.00 -13.22 0.73
N LEU A 190 -5.43 -13.62 -0.47
CA LEU A 190 -6.84 -13.86 -0.78
C LEU A 190 -7.44 -14.99 0.08
N MET A 191 -6.70 -16.09 0.24
CA MET A 191 -7.11 -17.21 1.09
C MET A 191 -7.33 -16.76 2.53
N TRP A 192 -6.42 -15.95 3.07
CA TRP A 192 -6.47 -15.51 4.46
C TRP A 192 -7.51 -14.44 4.72
N ILE A 193 -7.64 -13.41 3.88
CA ILE A 193 -8.66 -12.36 4.08
C ILE A 193 -10.10 -12.89 3.90
N SER A 194 -10.27 -14.02 3.22
CA SER A 194 -11.56 -14.69 3.06
C SER A 194 -11.90 -15.58 4.26
N ASP A 195 -10.90 -16.14 4.93
CA ASP A 195 -11.04 -16.99 6.11
C ASP A 195 -9.83 -16.79 7.06
N PRO A 196 -9.84 -15.75 7.91
CA PRO A 196 -8.69 -15.39 8.73
C PRO A 196 -8.33 -16.42 9.81
N GLU A 197 -9.26 -17.33 10.14
CA GLU A 197 -9.06 -18.42 11.11
C GLU A 197 -8.44 -19.67 10.45
N ARG A 198 -8.33 -19.69 9.12
CA ARG A 198 -7.82 -20.84 8.36
C ARG A 198 -6.40 -21.24 8.72
N PHE A 199 -5.53 -20.26 8.97
CA PHE A 199 -4.14 -20.43 9.38
C PHE A 199 -3.56 -19.12 9.92
N ASP A 200 -2.48 -19.22 10.70
CA ASP A 200 -1.69 -18.08 11.15
C ASP A 200 -0.88 -17.50 9.96
N LEU A 201 -1.13 -16.25 9.60
CA LEU A 201 -0.67 -15.65 8.35
C LEU A 201 0.85 -15.43 8.34
N THR A 202 1.40 -14.80 9.36
CA THR A 202 2.82 -14.44 9.47
C THR A 202 3.75 -15.65 9.32
N PRO A 203 3.64 -16.72 10.13
CA PRO A 203 4.54 -17.87 10.00
C PRO A 203 4.34 -18.62 8.68
N THR A 204 3.10 -18.71 8.21
CA THR A 204 2.79 -19.34 6.90
C THR A 204 3.40 -18.55 5.75
N ALA A 205 3.24 -17.22 5.76
CA ALA A 205 3.78 -16.33 4.74
C ALA A 205 5.29 -16.37 4.70
N ARG A 206 5.97 -16.38 5.85
CA ARG A 206 7.44 -16.52 5.91
C ARG A 206 7.89 -17.79 5.19
N CYS A 207 7.26 -18.94 5.48
CA CYS A 207 7.56 -20.20 4.82
C CYS A 207 7.31 -20.16 3.29
N ILE A 208 6.19 -19.59 2.86
CA ILE A 208 5.85 -19.47 1.42
C ILE A 208 6.79 -18.51 0.70
N ILE A 209 7.16 -17.39 1.32
CA ILE A 209 8.12 -16.41 0.79
C ILE A 209 9.49 -17.07 0.64
N ASP A 210 9.98 -17.75 1.68
CA ASP A 210 11.28 -18.43 1.64
C ASP A 210 11.31 -19.51 0.56
N THR A 211 10.26 -20.33 0.48
CA THR A 211 10.15 -21.36 -0.55
C THR A 211 10.13 -20.74 -1.95
N SER A 212 9.38 -19.66 -2.14
CA SER A 212 9.28 -18.96 -3.42
C SER A 212 10.62 -18.33 -3.81
N MET A 213 11.29 -17.67 -2.88
CA MET A 213 12.58 -17.02 -3.14
C MET A 213 13.69 -18.05 -3.38
N ASN A 214 13.76 -19.13 -2.60
CA ASN A 214 14.71 -20.22 -2.81
C ASN A 214 14.51 -20.89 -4.18
N THR A 215 13.25 -21.04 -4.63
CA THR A 215 12.94 -21.57 -5.97
C THR A 215 13.52 -20.67 -7.08
N LEU A 216 13.45 -19.35 -6.89
CA LEU A 216 14.01 -18.37 -7.83
C LEU A 216 15.54 -18.35 -7.80
N GLU A 217 16.16 -18.48 -6.62
CA GLU A 217 17.62 -18.59 -6.47
C GLU A 217 18.18 -19.82 -7.20
N GLN A 218 17.42 -20.90 -7.30
CA GLN A 218 17.81 -22.14 -8.01
C GLN A 218 17.62 -22.07 -9.53
N GLY A 219 17.05 -21.00 -10.08
CA GLY A 219 16.89 -20.82 -11.53
C GLY A 219 15.83 -21.72 -12.17
N LEU A 220 14.86 -22.23 -11.38
CA LEU A 220 13.87 -23.19 -11.85
C LEU A 220 12.80 -22.61 -12.80
N LEU A 221 12.76 -21.28 -12.98
CA LEU A 221 11.87 -20.59 -13.92
C LEU A 221 12.62 -20.13 -15.18
N VAL A 222 13.02 -21.11 -15.97
CA VAL A 222 13.54 -20.91 -17.34
C VAL A 222 12.41 -21.02 -18.36
N GLN A 223 12.46 -20.21 -19.41
CA GLN A 223 11.59 -20.41 -20.57
C GLN A 223 11.95 -21.74 -21.22
N ALA A 224 10.96 -22.59 -21.51
CA ALA A 224 11.19 -23.73 -22.38
C ALA A 224 11.62 -23.21 -23.76
N ALA A 225 12.73 -23.76 -24.28
CA ALA A 225 13.23 -23.47 -25.62
C ALA A 225 12.25 -23.92 -26.70
#